data_AF-A0A1S8T1B8-F1
#
_entry.id   AF-A0A1S8T1B8-F1
#
_cell.length_a   1.000
_cell.length_b   1.000
_cell.length_c   1.000
_cell.angle_alpha   90.00
_cell.angle_beta   90.00
_cell.angle_gamma   90.00
#
_symmetry.space_group_name_H-M   'P 1'
#
loop_
_entity.id
_entity.type
_entity.pdbx_description
1 polymer ?
#
loop_
_entity_poly.entity_id
_entity_poly.type
_entity_poly.pdbx_seq_one_letter_code
_entity_poly.pdbx_strand_id
1 'polypeptide(L)'
;MQQSANYALKLPEGTDNVKRQDFVDNFTAIDTQLKTINDNSYPDITATGTNAYVGTSDRIKALAKGTKLTLFVGTDATGNCTLNLNSYGAKNIKDSFGNIVNNIKANIPYNLCYNGTDFILQGKGGGGNALPSEIVKNKTATTDAGPVVGTLDLSNLVFGNIKSGVTINGVSGSPTVVDIADAVLDPAFLVQGYSGYDDGVKKNGTLLFGALQNAKDTWTDGNGTL
;
A
#
# COMPACT_ATOMS: atom_id res chain seq x y z
N MET A 1 54.74 -17.49 18.38
CA MET A 1 53.30 -17.44 18.61
C MET A 1 52.64 -17.13 17.30
N GLN A 2 51.94 -18.12 16.75
CA GLN A 2 50.93 -17.92 15.75
C GLN A 2 49.87 -16.91 16.24
N GLN A 3 49.18 -16.28 15.30
CA GLN A 3 48.04 -15.40 15.59
C GLN A 3 46.74 -16.02 15.08
N SER A 4 45.64 -15.77 15.79
CA SER A 4 44.30 -16.08 15.28
C SER A 4 44.00 -15.26 14.02
N ALA A 5 43.24 -15.82 13.08
CA ALA A 5 42.97 -15.17 11.79
C ALA A 5 42.19 -13.84 11.88
N ASN A 6 41.26 -13.71 12.83
CA ASN A 6 40.31 -12.59 12.83
C ASN A 6 40.73 -11.43 13.74
N TYR A 7 41.31 -11.73 14.89
CA TYR A 7 41.59 -10.74 15.94
C TYR A 7 43.06 -10.68 16.35
N ALA A 8 43.93 -11.33 15.58
CA ALA A 8 45.37 -11.40 15.82
C ALA A 8 45.77 -11.84 17.25
N LEU A 9 44.89 -12.59 17.93
CA LEU A 9 45.15 -13.09 19.28
C LEU A 9 46.36 -14.00 19.24
N LYS A 10 47.31 -13.77 20.14
CA LYS A 10 48.54 -14.56 20.25
C LYS A 10 48.19 -15.95 20.76
N LEU A 11 48.47 -16.98 19.97
CA LEU A 11 48.20 -18.38 20.30
C LEU A 11 49.50 -19.00 20.80
N PRO A 12 49.59 -19.40 22.08
CA PRO A 12 50.79 -20.01 22.62
C PRO A 12 51.06 -21.37 21.97
N GLU A 13 52.30 -21.59 21.54
CA GLU A 13 52.80 -22.90 21.11
C GLU A 13 53.90 -23.40 22.05
N GLY A 14 54.19 -24.71 22.04
CA GLY A 14 55.11 -25.33 22.99
C GLY A 14 56.55 -24.80 22.96
N THR A 15 56.96 -24.11 21.89
CA THR A 15 58.30 -23.50 21.72
C THR A 15 58.33 -22.00 22.00
N ASP A 16 57.19 -21.39 22.33
CA ASP A 16 57.08 -19.95 22.46
C ASP A 16 57.52 -19.41 23.82
N ASN A 17 58.18 -18.25 23.78
CA ASN A 17 58.42 -17.44 24.98
C ASN A 17 57.17 -16.62 25.31
N VAL A 18 56.24 -17.22 26.02
CA VAL A 18 54.98 -16.58 26.42
C VAL A 18 55.22 -15.53 27.51
N LYS A 19 54.83 -14.27 27.25
CA LYS A 19 54.93 -13.18 28.22
C LYS A 19 53.56 -12.92 28.85
N ARG A 20 53.52 -12.47 30.11
CA ARG A 20 52.27 -12.03 30.76
C ARG A 20 51.48 -11.02 29.92
N GLN A 21 52.20 -10.13 29.22
CA GLN A 21 51.60 -9.12 28.37
C GLN A 21 50.78 -9.73 27.21
N ASP A 22 51.19 -10.89 26.69
CA ASP A 22 50.48 -11.53 25.58
C ASP A 22 49.07 -11.96 25.97
N PHE A 23 48.90 -12.42 27.21
CA PHE A 23 47.58 -12.70 27.77
C PHE A 23 46.77 -11.41 28.00
N VAL A 24 47.39 -10.38 28.58
CA VAL A 24 46.71 -9.10 28.85
C VAL A 24 46.19 -8.49 27.54
N ASP A 25 47.02 -8.47 26.49
CA ASP A 25 46.63 -7.96 25.17
C ASP A 25 45.46 -8.75 24.60
N ASN A 26 45.55 -10.08 24.63
CA ASN A 26 44.48 -10.94 24.13
C ASN A 26 43.17 -10.75 24.89
N PHE A 27 43.20 -10.74 26.22
CA PHE A 27 41.99 -10.54 27.04
C PHE A 27 41.39 -9.15 26.83
N THR A 28 42.22 -8.11 26.68
CA THR A 28 41.74 -6.76 26.37
C THR A 28 41.06 -6.71 25.01
N ALA A 29 41.64 -7.37 24.00
CA ALA A 29 41.02 -7.47 22.68
C ALA A 29 39.68 -8.21 22.73
N ILE A 30 39.63 -9.35 23.42
CA ILE A 30 38.40 -10.14 23.60
C ILE A 30 37.32 -9.32 24.33
N ASP A 31 37.66 -8.68 25.46
CA ASP A 31 36.73 -7.86 26.24
C ASP A 31 36.14 -6.72 25.38
N THR A 32 36.99 -6.05 24.61
CA THR A 32 36.56 -4.99 23.68
C THR A 32 35.56 -5.50 22.63
N GLN A 33 35.81 -6.67 22.05
CA GLN A 33 34.89 -7.26 21.06
C GLN A 33 33.58 -7.74 21.69
N LEU A 34 33.63 -8.36 22.87
CA LEU A 34 32.44 -8.75 23.62
C LEU A 34 31.59 -7.53 23.99
N LYS A 35 32.23 -6.44 24.44
CA LYS A 35 31.55 -5.19 24.68
C LYS A 35 30.87 -4.66 23.41
N THR A 36 31.56 -4.68 22.29
CA THR A 36 31.01 -4.23 21.00
C THR A 36 29.79 -5.05 20.58
N ILE A 37 29.82 -6.38 20.75
CA ILE A 37 28.68 -7.26 20.47
C ILE A 37 27.50 -6.92 21.39
N ASN A 38 27.76 -6.72 22.69
CA ASN A 38 26.74 -6.33 23.64
C ASN A 38 26.15 -4.93 23.34
N ASP A 39 26.96 -3.97 22.92
CA ASP A 39 26.50 -2.62 22.56
C ASP A 39 25.67 -2.62 21.26
N ASN A 40 25.99 -3.51 20.31
CA ASN A 40 25.30 -3.59 19.00
C ASN A 40 24.01 -4.43 19.02
N SER A 41 23.78 -5.24 20.05
CA SER A 41 22.55 -6.02 20.19
C SER A 41 21.39 -5.16 20.72
N TYR A 42 20.16 -5.62 20.48
CA TYR A 42 18.95 -4.90 20.85
C TYR A 42 18.59 -5.34 22.29
N PRO A 43 18.74 -4.49 23.32
CA PRO A 43 18.21 -4.80 24.64
C PRO A 43 16.68 -4.87 24.62
N ASP A 44 16.14 -5.82 25.35
CA ASP A 44 14.70 -5.91 25.58
C ASP A 44 14.25 -4.87 26.59
N ILE A 45 13.16 -4.17 26.26
CA ILE A 45 12.53 -3.14 27.07
C ILE A 45 11.09 -3.56 27.30
N THR A 46 10.78 -4.00 28.52
CA THR A 46 9.39 -4.17 28.95
C THR A 46 8.89 -2.83 29.48
N ALA A 47 8.04 -2.16 28.71
CA ALA A 47 7.54 -0.85 29.06
C ALA A 47 6.19 -0.91 29.78
N THR A 48 5.95 0.09 30.63
CA THR A 48 4.67 0.34 31.28
C THR A 48 3.94 1.50 30.60
N GLY A 49 2.64 1.65 30.87
CA GLY A 49 1.78 2.68 30.28
C GLY A 49 1.04 2.22 29.01
N THR A 50 0.17 3.10 28.51
CA THR A 50 -0.64 2.89 27.29
C THR A 50 -0.47 4.12 26.41
N ASN A 51 -0.05 3.93 25.15
CA ASN A 51 0.34 4.99 24.21
C ASN A 51 1.55 5.84 24.66
N ALA A 52 1.64 6.25 25.93
CA ALA A 52 2.80 6.89 26.54
C ALA A 52 3.61 5.86 27.32
N TYR A 53 4.54 5.19 26.64
CA TYR A 53 5.33 4.11 27.23
C TYR A 53 6.51 4.64 28.04
N VAL A 54 6.77 4.01 29.19
CA VAL A 54 7.95 4.26 30.02
C VAL A 54 8.73 2.98 30.15
N GLY A 55 9.99 3.00 29.74
CA GLY A 55 10.88 1.85 29.75
C GLY A 55 12.24 2.17 30.37
N THR A 56 12.91 1.14 30.87
CA THR A 56 14.24 1.26 31.48
C THR A 56 15.22 0.25 30.89
N SER A 57 16.49 0.62 30.81
CA SER A 57 17.58 -0.26 30.39
C SER A 57 18.89 0.11 31.08
N ASP A 58 19.51 -0.84 31.76
CA ASP A 58 20.86 -0.64 32.27
C ASP A 58 21.91 -0.60 31.15
N ARG A 59 21.58 -1.12 29.96
CA ARG A 59 22.49 -1.20 28.82
C ARG A 59 22.55 0.12 28.03
N ILE A 60 21.46 0.89 28.00
CA ILE A 60 21.38 2.15 27.26
C ILE A 60 21.72 3.33 28.18
N LYS A 61 23.01 3.69 28.25
CA LYS A 61 23.51 4.79 29.11
C LYS A 61 23.32 6.19 28.52
N ALA A 62 23.00 6.30 27.23
CA ALA A 62 22.67 7.56 26.56
C ALA A 62 21.79 7.29 25.33
N LEU A 63 20.95 8.25 24.97
CA LEU A 63 20.10 8.18 23.77
C LEU A 63 20.77 8.88 22.59
N ALA A 64 21.67 8.17 21.90
CA ALA A 64 22.36 8.66 20.72
C ALA A 64 21.69 8.14 19.44
N LYS A 65 21.84 8.85 18.32
CA LYS A 65 21.37 8.38 17.02
C LYS A 65 21.92 6.96 16.73
N GLY A 66 21.04 6.04 16.35
CA GLY A 66 21.36 4.65 16.12
C GLY A 66 21.13 3.72 17.32
N THR A 67 20.75 4.24 18.50
CA THR A 67 20.34 3.41 19.64
C THR A 67 19.18 2.50 19.23
N LYS A 68 19.36 1.20 19.41
CA LYS A 68 18.44 0.13 19.04
C LYS A 68 17.89 -0.56 20.28
N LEU A 69 16.66 -1.04 20.23
CA LEU A 69 16.03 -1.81 21.31
C LEU A 69 14.85 -2.64 20.80
N THR A 70 14.46 -3.67 21.55
CA THR A 70 13.22 -4.43 21.33
C THR A 70 12.21 -4.01 22.39
N LEU A 71 11.11 -3.40 21.98
CA LEU A 71 10.05 -2.94 22.89
C LEU A 71 8.96 -4.03 23.03
N PHE A 72 8.56 -4.28 24.27
CA PHE A 72 7.36 -5.03 24.65
C PHE A 72 6.42 -4.12 25.44
N VAL A 73 5.12 -4.15 25.11
CA VAL A 73 4.08 -3.36 25.78
C VAL A 73 2.96 -4.27 26.29
N GLY A 74 2.32 -3.89 27.40
CA GLY A 74 1.30 -4.70 28.05
C GLY A 74 -0.14 -4.48 27.56
N THR A 75 -0.40 -3.42 26.79
CA THR A 75 -1.75 -3.07 26.30
C THR A 75 -1.70 -2.65 24.84
N ASP A 76 -2.79 -2.93 24.11
CA ASP A 76 -2.97 -2.45 22.74
C ASP A 76 -3.01 -0.92 22.71
N ALA A 77 -2.27 -0.34 21.77
CA ALA A 77 -2.34 1.08 21.48
C ALA A 77 -3.70 1.43 20.85
N THR A 78 -4.25 2.54 21.31
CA THR A 78 -5.48 3.16 20.80
C THR A 78 -5.24 4.59 20.31
N GLY A 79 -4.00 5.05 20.36
CA GLY A 79 -3.58 6.39 19.98
C GLY A 79 -2.07 6.49 19.78
N ASN A 80 -1.61 7.70 19.49
CA ASN A 80 -0.23 7.99 19.14
C ASN A 80 0.77 7.50 20.20
N CYS A 81 1.73 6.69 19.78
CA CYS A 81 2.69 6.04 20.65
C CYS A 81 3.96 6.87 20.86
N THR A 82 4.42 6.93 22.11
CA THR A 82 5.69 7.52 22.52
C THR A 82 6.44 6.58 23.48
N LEU A 83 7.76 6.71 23.56
CA LEU A 83 8.59 6.01 24.54
C LEU A 83 9.47 7.03 25.28
N ASN A 84 9.38 7.03 26.60
CA ASN A 84 10.33 7.70 27.50
C ASN A 84 11.27 6.64 28.09
N LEU A 85 12.40 6.41 27.41
CA LEU A 85 13.42 5.46 27.85
C LEU A 85 14.34 6.11 28.88
N ASN A 86 14.55 5.48 30.04
CA ASN A 86 15.48 5.94 31.08
C ASN A 86 15.30 7.41 31.49
N SER A 87 14.08 7.94 31.37
CA SER A 87 13.78 9.37 31.61
C SER A 87 14.55 10.36 30.71
N TYR A 88 15.00 9.94 29.51
CA TYR A 88 15.64 10.82 28.51
C TYR A 88 14.64 11.73 27.77
N GLY A 89 13.38 11.74 28.20
CA GLY A 89 12.28 12.48 27.60
C GLY A 89 11.47 11.63 26.63
N ALA A 90 10.16 11.87 26.58
CA ALA A 90 9.25 11.16 25.69
C ALA A 90 9.57 11.48 24.23
N LYS A 91 9.82 10.44 23.43
CA LYS A 91 10.06 10.51 21.98
C LYS A 91 8.94 9.78 21.25
N ASN A 92 8.52 10.25 20.07
CA ASN A 92 7.50 9.53 19.33
C ASN A 92 8.05 8.19 18.82
N ILE A 93 7.15 7.24 18.63
CA ILE A 93 7.43 6.03 17.84
C ILE A 93 6.82 6.26 16.47
N LYS A 94 7.65 6.32 15.43
CA LYS A 94 7.24 6.57 14.05
C LYS A 94 7.48 5.38 13.15
N ASP A 95 6.72 5.27 12.07
CA ASP A 95 7.00 4.32 10.99
C ASP A 95 8.07 4.87 10.03
N SER A 96 8.41 4.08 8.99
CA SER A 96 9.36 4.48 7.94
C SER A 96 8.86 5.63 7.05
N PHE A 97 7.58 6.01 7.14
CA PHE A 97 6.98 7.12 6.41
C PHE A 97 6.91 8.40 7.26
N GLY A 98 7.33 8.34 8.52
CA GLY A 98 7.36 9.48 9.44
C GLY A 98 6.06 9.70 10.23
N ASN A 99 5.06 8.83 10.07
CA ASN A 99 3.80 8.90 10.83
C ASN A 99 4.00 8.36 12.23
N ILE A 100 3.33 8.93 13.23
CA ILE A 100 3.33 8.38 14.58
C ILE A 100 2.52 7.08 14.57
N VAL A 101 3.11 6.00 15.05
CA VAL A 101 2.46 4.69 15.16
C VAL A 101 1.38 4.78 16.24
N ASN A 102 0.21 4.23 15.96
CA ASN A 102 -0.94 4.28 16.87
C ASN A 102 -1.58 2.90 17.12
N ASN A 103 -0.98 1.83 16.58
CA ASN A 103 -1.56 0.49 16.54
C ASN A 103 -0.59 -0.61 16.98
N ILE A 104 0.37 -0.28 17.87
CA ILE A 104 1.20 -1.27 18.59
C ILE A 104 0.28 -2.22 19.36
N LYS A 105 0.54 -3.53 19.29
CA LYS A 105 -0.22 -4.60 19.94
C LYS A 105 0.50 -5.12 21.17
N ALA A 106 -0.27 -5.49 22.19
CA ALA A 106 0.29 -6.06 23.41
C ALA A 106 1.10 -7.34 23.12
N ASN A 107 2.20 -7.53 23.85
CA ASN A 107 3.03 -8.74 23.85
C ASN A 107 3.64 -9.13 22.47
N ILE A 108 3.75 -8.18 21.54
CA ILE A 108 4.50 -8.35 20.29
C ILE A 108 5.86 -7.64 20.40
N PRO A 109 6.98 -8.24 19.93
CA PRO A 109 8.27 -7.57 19.93
C PRO A 109 8.35 -6.51 18.83
N TYR A 110 8.70 -5.28 19.21
CA TYR A 110 8.87 -4.16 18.27
C TYR A 110 10.31 -3.65 18.28
N ASN A 111 11.03 -3.86 17.17
CA ASN A 111 12.38 -3.32 17.02
C ASN A 111 12.33 -1.83 16.73
N LEU A 112 12.93 -1.03 17.59
CA LEU A 112 13.02 0.41 17.44
C LEU A 112 14.48 0.84 17.19
N CYS A 113 14.65 1.88 16.37
CA CYS A 113 15.94 2.55 16.17
C CYS A 113 15.77 4.07 16.32
N TYR A 114 16.48 4.69 17.25
CA TYR A 114 16.43 6.12 17.46
C TYR A 114 17.14 6.88 16.34
N ASN A 115 16.46 7.83 15.68
CA ASN A 115 17.04 8.58 14.55
C ASN A 115 17.75 9.88 14.96
N GLY A 116 17.78 10.21 16.26
CA GLY A 116 18.26 11.49 16.79
C GLY A 116 17.14 12.41 17.27
N THR A 117 15.88 12.14 16.93
CA THR A 117 14.69 12.90 17.36
C THR A 117 13.59 11.98 17.89
N ASP A 118 13.24 10.93 17.13
CA ASP A 118 12.17 9.98 17.43
C ASP A 118 12.69 8.54 17.28
N PHE A 119 11.96 7.57 17.84
CA PHE A 119 12.19 6.15 17.57
C PHE A 119 11.51 5.73 16.27
N ILE A 120 12.21 5.02 15.41
CA ILE A 120 11.67 4.46 14.17
C ILE A 120 11.39 2.97 14.39
N LEU A 121 10.12 2.59 14.27
CA LEU A 121 9.66 1.21 14.25
C LEU A 121 10.16 0.53 12.97
N GLN A 122 10.97 -0.51 13.16
CA GLN A 122 11.50 -1.34 12.10
C GLN A 122 10.54 -2.50 11.84
N GLY A 123 10.29 -2.80 10.55
CA GLY A 123 9.54 -4.00 10.18
C GLY A 123 8.02 -3.95 10.40
N LYS A 124 7.40 -2.75 10.49
CA LYS A 124 5.91 -2.62 10.51
C LYS A 124 5.25 -3.30 9.29
N GLY A 125 5.99 -3.50 8.20
CA GLY A 125 5.45 -4.00 6.94
C GLY A 125 4.67 -2.92 6.19
N GLY A 126 3.93 -3.32 5.14
CA GLY A 126 2.99 -2.43 4.44
C GLY A 126 1.74 -2.19 5.28
N GLY A 127 1.27 -0.95 5.31
CA GLY A 127 -0.04 -0.57 5.87
C GLY A 127 -1.08 -0.38 4.76
N GLY A 128 -2.24 0.17 5.13
CA GLY A 128 -3.29 0.50 4.16
C GLY A 128 -4.68 0.45 4.79
N ASN A 129 -5.62 1.15 4.18
CA ASN A 129 -7.01 1.24 4.62
C ASN A 129 -8.00 0.55 3.66
N ALA A 130 -7.50 -0.25 2.71
CA ALA A 130 -8.33 -0.92 1.72
C ALA A 130 -9.35 -1.85 2.39
N LEU A 131 -10.62 -1.72 2.01
CA LEU A 131 -11.68 -2.60 2.45
C LEU A 131 -11.74 -3.85 1.57
N PRO A 132 -12.23 -5.01 2.08
CA PRO A 132 -12.50 -6.18 1.25
C PRO A 132 -13.32 -5.85 -0.01
N SER A 133 -14.28 -4.93 0.08
CA SER A 133 -15.12 -4.48 -1.03
C SER A 133 -14.41 -3.67 -2.11
N GLU A 134 -13.19 -3.20 -1.86
CA GLU A 134 -12.37 -2.43 -2.80
C GLU A 134 -11.32 -3.31 -3.51
N ILE A 135 -11.18 -4.56 -3.06
CA ILE A 135 -10.19 -5.52 -3.58
C ILE A 135 -10.94 -6.57 -4.39
N VAL A 136 -10.46 -6.83 -5.62
CA VAL A 136 -11.03 -7.84 -6.52
C VAL A 136 -11.14 -9.19 -5.82
N LYS A 137 -12.28 -9.87 -6.01
CA LYS A 137 -12.59 -11.16 -5.38
C LYS A 137 -11.41 -12.13 -5.40
N ASN A 138 -11.11 -12.73 -4.25
CA ASN A 138 -10.00 -13.67 -4.03
C ASN A 138 -8.58 -13.09 -4.16
N LYS A 139 -8.41 -11.79 -4.45
CA LYS A 139 -7.11 -11.12 -4.29
C LYS A 139 -6.90 -10.74 -2.83
N THR A 140 -5.65 -10.61 -2.41
CA THR A 140 -5.30 -10.30 -1.02
C THR A 140 -4.57 -8.97 -0.93
N ALA A 141 -4.72 -8.30 0.21
CA ALA A 141 -3.93 -7.12 0.58
C ALA A 141 -3.62 -7.17 2.08
N THR A 142 -2.53 -6.52 2.49
CA THR A 142 -2.26 -6.25 3.91
C THR A 142 -2.72 -4.84 4.23
N THR A 143 -3.52 -4.70 5.27
CA THR A 143 -4.06 -3.42 5.75
C THR A 143 -3.60 -3.20 7.19
N ASP A 144 -3.88 -2.02 7.75
CA ASP A 144 -3.64 -1.76 9.17
C ASP A 144 -4.50 -2.63 10.11
N ALA A 145 -5.55 -3.29 9.58
CA ALA A 145 -6.34 -4.31 10.29
C ALA A 145 -5.79 -5.74 10.12
N GLY A 146 -4.74 -5.93 9.32
CA GLY A 146 -4.15 -7.22 8.96
C GLY A 146 -4.43 -7.65 7.51
N PRO A 147 -4.07 -8.89 7.15
CA PRO A 147 -4.36 -9.45 5.84
C PRO A 147 -5.87 -9.56 5.58
N VAL A 148 -6.33 -9.07 4.44
CA VAL A 148 -7.72 -9.13 4.00
C VAL A 148 -7.83 -9.84 2.64
N VAL A 149 -8.97 -10.46 2.38
CA VAL A 149 -9.32 -11.07 1.10
C VAL A 149 -10.41 -10.24 0.44
N GLY A 150 -10.24 -9.92 -0.83
CA GLY A 150 -11.16 -9.11 -1.61
C GLY A 150 -12.50 -9.79 -1.86
N THR A 151 -13.55 -8.97 -1.92
CA THR A 151 -14.94 -9.36 -2.16
C THR A 151 -15.56 -8.59 -3.32
N LEU A 152 -14.83 -7.70 -4.00
CA LEU A 152 -15.31 -6.99 -5.18
C LEU A 152 -15.50 -7.99 -6.33
N ASP A 153 -16.74 -8.43 -6.52
CA ASP A 153 -17.11 -9.38 -7.55
C ASP A 153 -17.43 -8.66 -8.86
N LEU A 154 -16.51 -8.78 -9.83
CA LEU A 154 -16.65 -8.22 -11.16
C LEU A 154 -17.00 -9.29 -12.21
N SER A 155 -17.39 -10.51 -11.79
CA SER A 155 -17.71 -11.62 -12.71
C SER A 155 -18.95 -11.37 -13.56
N ASN A 156 -19.86 -10.51 -13.09
CA ASN A 156 -21.07 -10.12 -13.80
C ASN A 156 -20.87 -8.91 -14.74
N LEU A 157 -19.63 -8.43 -14.95
CA LEU A 157 -19.38 -7.41 -15.97
C LEU A 157 -19.68 -7.98 -17.36
N VAL A 158 -20.65 -7.39 -18.05
CA VAL A 158 -21.05 -7.78 -19.40
C VAL A 158 -20.55 -6.73 -20.39
N PHE A 159 -19.75 -7.15 -21.37
CA PHE A 159 -19.20 -6.25 -22.40
C PHE A 159 -20.28 -5.46 -23.17
N GLY A 160 -21.47 -6.04 -23.32
CA GLY A 160 -22.65 -5.42 -23.94
C GLY A 160 -23.23 -4.21 -23.18
N ASN A 161 -22.72 -3.91 -21.98
CA ASN A 161 -23.09 -2.71 -21.21
C ASN A 161 -21.95 -1.68 -21.13
N ILE A 162 -20.79 -1.98 -21.72
CA ILE A 162 -19.59 -1.16 -21.63
C ILE A 162 -19.37 -0.50 -23.01
N LYS A 163 -19.20 0.83 -23.02
CA LYS A 163 -19.00 1.63 -24.23
C LYS A 163 -17.77 1.15 -25.02
N SER A 164 -17.86 1.19 -26.35
CA SER A 164 -16.74 0.91 -27.25
C SER A 164 -15.50 1.73 -26.87
N GLY A 165 -14.34 1.08 -26.84
CA GLY A 165 -13.06 1.68 -26.44
C GLY A 165 -12.84 1.83 -24.93
N VAL A 166 -13.84 1.51 -24.08
CA VAL A 166 -13.68 1.48 -22.62
C VAL A 166 -13.35 0.05 -22.16
N THR A 167 -12.41 -0.09 -21.24
CA THR A 167 -12.05 -1.37 -20.62
C THR A 167 -12.21 -1.29 -19.11
N ILE A 168 -12.98 -2.19 -18.53
CA ILE A 168 -13.18 -2.28 -17.07
C ILE A 168 -12.69 -3.66 -16.61
N ASN A 169 -11.65 -3.68 -15.77
CA ASN A 169 -11.07 -4.92 -15.22
C ASN A 169 -10.76 -5.98 -16.31
N GLY A 170 -10.22 -5.55 -17.44
CA GLY A 170 -9.88 -6.42 -18.58
C GLY A 170 -11.06 -6.80 -19.50
N VAL A 171 -12.29 -6.42 -19.17
CA VAL A 171 -13.46 -6.59 -20.05
C VAL A 171 -13.56 -5.38 -20.96
N SER A 172 -13.23 -5.55 -22.25
CA SER A 172 -13.38 -4.53 -23.27
C SER A 172 -14.85 -4.32 -23.64
N GLY A 173 -15.24 -3.07 -23.88
CA GLY A 173 -16.59 -2.72 -24.28
C GLY A 173 -17.00 -3.21 -25.66
N SER A 174 -18.32 -3.36 -25.84
CA SER A 174 -18.89 -3.78 -27.11
C SER A 174 -18.73 -2.69 -28.17
N PRO A 175 -18.36 -3.02 -29.42
CA PRO A 175 -18.30 -2.04 -30.51
C PRO A 175 -19.69 -1.45 -30.83
N THR A 176 -20.77 -2.11 -30.41
CA THR A 176 -22.15 -1.65 -30.66
C THR A 176 -22.72 -0.76 -29.55
N VAL A 177 -22.03 -0.65 -28.40
CA VAL A 177 -22.44 0.26 -27.32
C VAL A 177 -21.71 1.57 -27.54
N VAL A 178 -22.45 2.56 -28.05
CA VAL A 178 -21.93 3.89 -28.35
C VAL A 178 -22.68 4.92 -27.52
N ASP A 179 -22.05 6.07 -27.37
CA ASP A 179 -22.71 7.24 -26.81
C ASP A 179 -23.57 7.86 -27.90
N ILE A 180 -24.77 8.27 -27.52
CA ILE A 180 -25.80 8.79 -28.42
C ILE A 180 -26.21 10.21 -28.04
N ALA A 181 -25.47 10.87 -27.14
CA ALA A 181 -25.73 12.26 -26.74
C ALA A 181 -25.51 13.28 -27.86
N ASP A 182 -24.80 12.89 -28.93
CA ASP A 182 -24.59 13.69 -30.14
C ASP A 182 -25.49 13.24 -31.32
N ALA A 183 -26.37 12.26 -31.09
CA ALA A 183 -27.34 11.85 -32.10
C ALA A 183 -28.35 12.99 -32.33
N VAL A 184 -28.84 13.10 -33.58
CA VAL A 184 -29.91 14.04 -33.93
C VAL A 184 -31.00 13.24 -34.63
N LEU A 185 -32.07 12.92 -33.90
CA LEU A 185 -33.18 12.13 -34.41
C LEU A 185 -34.51 12.85 -34.14
N ASP A 186 -35.12 13.36 -35.21
CA ASP A 186 -36.50 13.86 -35.20
C ASP A 186 -37.45 12.78 -35.76
N PRO A 187 -38.43 12.30 -34.98
CA PRO A 187 -39.47 11.36 -35.41
C PRO A 187 -40.15 11.72 -36.74
N ALA A 188 -40.28 13.02 -37.03
CA ALA A 188 -40.93 13.51 -38.25
C ALA A 188 -40.19 13.11 -39.53
N PHE A 189 -38.89 12.83 -39.45
CA PHE A 189 -38.07 12.36 -40.57
C PHE A 189 -37.81 10.85 -40.56
N LEU A 190 -38.35 10.11 -39.59
CA LEU A 190 -38.22 8.66 -39.50
C LEU A 190 -39.52 7.98 -39.94
N VAL A 191 -39.42 7.00 -40.84
CA VAL A 191 -40.57 6.28 -41.42
C VAL A 191 -41.38 5.54 -40.35
N GLN A 192 -42.70 5.60 -40.43
CA GLN A 192 -43.59 4.85 -39.55
C GLN A 192 -43.28 3.34 -39.61
N GLY A 193 -43.16 2.70 -38.44
CA GLY A 193 -42.73 1.30 -38.31
C GLY A 193 -41.24 1.12 -38.03
N TYR A 194 -40.42 2.17 -38.21
CA TYR A 194 -39.01 2.19 -37.80
C TYR A 194 -38.83 2.96 -36.50
N SER A 195 -37.72 2.71 -35.80
CA SER A 195 -37.35 3.39 -34.56
C SER A 195 -35.84 3.61 -34.48
N GLY A 196 -35.42 4.66 -33.78
CA GLY A 196 -34.02 4.90 -33.40
C GLY A 196 -33.92 5.35 -31.94
N TYR A 197 -32.70 5.42 -31.41
CA TYR A 197 -32.43 5.98 -30.08
C TYR A 197 -31.69 7.30 -30.23
N ASP A 198 -32.05 8.26 -29.39
CA ASP A 198 -31.42 9.59 -29.29
C ASP A 198 -31.63 10.12 -27.87
N ASP A 199 -30.61 10.72 -27.26
CA ASP A 199 -30.60 11.15 -25.85
C ASP A 199 -31.06 10.07 -24.84
N GLY A 200 -30.76 8.79 -25.11
CA GLY A 200 -31.19 7.68 -24.26
C GLY A 200 -32.66 7.28 -24.42
N VAL A 201 -33.40 7.91 -25.33
CA VAL A 201 -34.83 7.68 -25.54
C VAL A 201 -35.08 6.99 -26.88
N LYS A 202 -35.95 5.97 -26.89
CA LYS A 202 -36.42 5.35 -28.13
C LYS A 202 -37.45 6.27 -28.80
N LYS A 203 -37.13 6.73 -30.00
CA LYS A 203 -38.01 7.56 -30.85
C LYS A 203 -38.58 6.70 -31.99
N ASN A 204 -39.91 6.66 -32.10
CA ASN A 204 -40.61 5.94 -33.17
C ASN A 204 -40.91 6.89 -34.33
N GLY A 205 -40.79 6.40 -35.57
CA GLY A 205 -41.02 7.22 -36.75
C GLY A 205 -42.48 7.64 -36.95
N THR A 206 -42.69 8.88 -37.38
CA THR A 206 -44.00 9.44 -37.71
C THR A 206 -44.14 9.84 -39.18
N LEU A 207 -43.09 9.69 -39.99
CA LEU A 207 -43.15 9.97 -41.42
C LEU A 207 -44.04 8.94 -42.13
N LEU A 208 -45.10 9.44 -42.78
CA LEU A 208 -46.02 8.66 -43.60
C LEU A 208 -45.66 8.84 -45.07
N PHE A 209 -45.46 7.73 -45.79
CA PHE A 209 -45.55 7.78 -47.25
C PHE A 209 -47.02 7.70 -47.64
N GLY A 210 -47.56 8.79 -48.18
CA GLY A 210 -48.82 8.71 -48.92
C GLY A 210 -48.66 7.75 -50.09
N ALA A 211 -49.77 7.15 -50.57
CA ALA A 211 -49.75 6.49 -51.88
C ALA A 211 -49.07 7.43 -52.88
N LEU A 212 -48.12 6.93 -53.69
CA LEU A 212 -47.56 7.70 -54.80
C LEU A 212 -48.74 8.27 -55.57
N GLN A 213 -49.00 9.57 -55.42
CA GLN A 213 -49.84 10.23 -56.40
C GLN A 213 -49.03 10.10 -57.66
N ASN A 214 -49.49 9.31 -58.62
CA ASN A 214 -49.05 9.46 -60.00
C ASN A 214 -49.21 10.95 -60.28
N ALA A 215 -48.10 11.70 -60.23
CA ALA A 215 -48.09 13.03 -60.77
C ALA A 215 -48.62 12.84 -62.18
N LYS A 216 -49.77 13.45 -62.48
CA LYS A 216 -50.20 13.53 -63.85
C LYS A 216 -49.10 14.35 -64.50
N ASP A 217 -48.15 13.69 -65.16
CA ASP A 217 -47.08 14.33 -65.92
C ASP A 217 -47.73 15.07 -67.09
N THR A 218 -48.43 16.16 -66.79
CA THR A 218 -48.71 17.22 -67.73
C THR A 218 -47.58 18.22 -67.59
N TRP A 219 -46.40 17.79 -68.05
CA TRP A 219 -45.37 18.72 -68.45
C TRP A 219 -45.90 19.40 -69.72
N THR A 220 -46.48 20.59 -69.60
CA THR A 220 -46.62 21.49 -70.75
C THR A 220 -45.26 22.15 -70.92
N ASP A 221 -44.42 21.59 -71.79
CA ASP A 221 -43.55 22.50 -72.54
C ASP A 221 -44.47 23.47 -73.30
N GLY A 222 -44.02 24.70 -73.52
CA GLY A 222 -44.85 25.75 -74.08
C GLY A 222 -45.26 25.55 -75.55
N ASN A 223 -45.31 24.33 -76.09
CA ASN A 223 -45.55 24.09 -77.51
C ASN A 223 -46.48 22.92 -77.88
N GLY A 224 -47.51 22.67 -77.07
CA GLY A 224 -48.72 22.01 -77.53
C GLY A 224 -48.85 20.54 -77.14
N THR A 225 -50.11 20.12 -77.10
CA THR A 225 -50.63 18.86 -76.57
C THR A 225 -50.01 17.62 -77.21
N LEU A 226 -49.68 16.66 -76.33
CA LEU A 226 -49.30 15.24 -76.52
C LEU A 226 -49.66 14.59 -77.86
#